data_AF-A0A5B7WXI6-F1
#
_entry.id   AF-A0A5B7WXI6-F1
#
_cell.length_a   1.000
_cell.length_b   1.000
_cell.length_c   1.000
_cell.angle_alpha   90.00
_cell.angle_beta   90.00
_cell.angle_gamma   90.00
#
_symmetry.space_group_name_H-M   'P 1'
#
loop_
_entity.id
_entity.type
_entity.pdbx_description
1 polymer ?
#
loop_
_entity_poly.entity_id
_entity_poly.type
_entity_poly.pdbx_seq_one_letter_code
_entity_poly.pdbx_strand_id
1 'polypeptide(L)' 'MAERGNTKHGSNLDDQMKQETEGMVKGKQPDHVEAHRQTEPFPDDTDPQEVQDAVEPVAEQNARGDAQQQDEGQ' A
#
# COMPACT_ATOMS: atom_id res chain seq x y z
N MET A 1 -35.19 -22.90 1.82
CA MET A 1 -34.03 -22.22 2.44
C MET A 1 -33.00 -23.30 2.70
N ALA A 2 -31.87 -23.31 1.98
CA ALA A 2 -30.83 -24.31 2.19
C ALA A 2 -29.94 -23.85 3.34
N GLU A 3 -30.01 -24.55 4.46
CA GLU A 3 -29.11 -24.38 5.61
C GLU A 3 -27.69 -24.77 5.20
N ARG A 4 -26.93 -23.81 4.67
CA ARG A 4 -25.49 -23.98 4.50
C ARG A 4 -24.83 -23.80 5.85
N GLY A 5 -24.76 -24.87 6.64
CA GLY A 5 -24.13 -24.84 7.95
C GLY A 5 -23.55 -26.20 8.30
N ASN A 6 -22.28 -26.43 7.97
CA ASN A 6 -21.48 -27.47 8.62
C ASN A 6 -21.23 -27.05 10.07
N THR A 7 -22.17 -27.37 10.96
CA THR A 7 -22.22 -26.88 12.35
C THR A 7 -21.14 -27.45 13.27
N LYS A 8 -20.38 -28.47 12.82
CA LYS A 8 -19.36 -29.12 13.65
C LYS A 8 -18.01 -28.41 13.59
N HIS A 9 -17.65 -27.90 12.42
CA HIS A 9 -16.33 -27.32 12.16
C HIS A 9 -16.35 -25.91 11.57
N GLY A 10 -17.55 -25.33 11.35
CA GLY A 10 -17.70 -24.00 10.76
C GLY A 10 -16.85 -22.94 11.46
N SER A 11 -16.94 -22.82 12.80
CA SER A 11 -16.18 -21.81 13.54
C SER A 11 -14.67 -21.97 13.42
N ASN A 12 -14.15 -23.20 13.54
CA ASN A 12 -12.71 -23.45 13.44
C ASN A 12 -12.17 -23.24 12.01
N LEU A 13 -13.00 -23.52 10.99
CA LEU A 13 -12.64 -23.26 9.60
C LEU A 13 -12.66 -21.76 9.31
N ASP A 14 -13.65 -21.04 9.82
CA ASP A 14 -13.72 -19.58 9.71
C ASP A 14 -12.53 -18.91 10.41
N ASP A 15 -12.12 -19.40 11.58
CA ASP A 15 -10.93 -18.94 12.30
C ASP A 15 -9.64 -19.15 11.48
N GLN A 16 -9.51 -20.30 10.82
CA GLN A 16 -8.37 -20.61 9.94
C GLN A 16 -8.35 -19.70 8.70
N MET A 17 -9.48 -19.58 8.01
CA MET A 17 -9.60 -18.71 6.83
C MET A 17 -9.32 -17.25 7.19
N LYS A 18 -9.78 -16.81 8.37
CA LYS A 18 -9.51 -15.47 8.90
C LYS A 18 -8.01 -15.29 9.14
N GLN A 19 -7.35 -16.24 9.80
CA GLN A 19 -5.92 -16.17 10.07
C GLN A 19 -5.07 -16.10 8.79
N GLU A 20 -5.44 -16.84 7.75
CA GLU A 20 -4.78 -16.79 6.44
C GLU A 20 -4.99 -15.46 5.72
N THR A 21 -6.20 -14.90 5.81
CA THR A 21 -6.58 -13.68 5.10
C THR A 21 -6.14 -12.40 5.83
N GLU A 22 -6.02 -12.44 7.16
CA GLU A 22 -5.70 -11.29 8.01
C GLU A 22 -4.39 -10.59 7.60
N GLY A 23 -3.36 -11.37 7.24
CA GLY A 23 -2.08 -10.82 6.79
C GLY A 23 -2.16 -10.08 5.45
N MET A 24 -3.07 -10.48 4.57
CA MET A 24 -3.30 -9.84 3.28
C MET A 24 -4.09 -8.55 3.43
N VAL A 25 -5.10 -8.54 4.31
CA VAL A 25 -5.94 -7.37 4.56
C VAL A 25 -5.20 -6.29 5.35
N LYS A 26 -4.43 -6.67 6.37
CA LYS A 26 -3.75 -5.72 7.24
C LYS A 26 -2.54 -5.07 6.58
N GLY A 27 -2.00 -5.70 5.53
CA GLY A 27 -0.77 -5.29 4.86
C GLY A 27 0.45 -5.46 5.78
N LYS A 28 1.62 -5.71 5.18
CA LYS A 28 2.89 -5.60 5.90
C LYS A 28 3.31 -4.13 5.92
N GLN A 29 2.73 -3.34 6.83
CA GLN A 29 3.33 -2.06 7.15
C GLN A 29 4.67 -2.36 7.84
N PRO A 30 5.80 -1.80 7.36
CA PRO A 30 7.08 -1.94 8.05
C PRO A 30 6.95 -1.40 9.49
N ASP A 31 7.80 -1.88 10.40
CA ASP A 31 7.82 -1.46 11.80
C ASP A 31 7.67 0.07 11.89
N HIS A 32 6.54 0.51 12.43
CA HIS A 32 6.19 1.93 12.48
C HIS A 32 7.30 2.69 13.22
N VAL A 33 8.00 3.57 12.52
CA VAL A 33 8.97 4.49 13.12
C VAL A 33 8.23 5.57 13.92
N GLU A 34 8.95 6.28 14.78
CA GLU A 34 8.38 7.44 15.49
C GLU A 34 7.70 8.39 14.49
N ALA A 35 6.49 8.88 14.79
CA ALA A 35 5.65 9.61 13.82
C ALA A 35 6.34 10.80 13.15
N HIS A 36 7.24 11.49 13.86
CA HIS A 36 8.01 12.62 13.32
C HIS A 36 9.10 12.21 12.31
N ARG A 37 9.39 10.91 12.19
CA ARG A 37 10.33 10.33 11.22
C ARG A 37 9.61 9.55 10.11
N GLN A 38 8.29 9.38 10.22
CA GLN A 38 7.52 8.69 9.20
C GLN A 38 7.35 9.63 8.01
N THR A 39 7.82 9.21 6.84
CA THR A 39 7.56 9.92 5.58
C THR A 39 6.07 9.93 5.30
N GLU A 40 5.54 11.06 4.85
CA GLU A 40 4.15 11.16 4.41
C GLU A 40 3.87 10.18 3.25
N PRO A 41 2.67 9.59 3.19
CA PRO A 41 2.30 8.69 2.10
C PRO A 41 2.34 9.45 0.77
N PHE A 42 2.79 8.76 -0.29
CA PHE A 42 2.76 9.33 -1.63
C PHE A 42 1.31 9.38 -2.13
N PRO A 43 0.89 10.47 -2.78
CA PRO A 43 -0.47 10.58 -3.31
C PRO A 43 -0.80 9.45 -4.29
N ASP A 44 -2.04 8.95 -4.22
CA ASP A 44 -2.55 7.89 -5.09
C ASP A 44 -3.88 8.28 -5.77
N ASP A 45 -4.37 7.43 -6.67
CA ASP A 45 -5.58 7.71 -7.47
C ASP A 45 -6.86 7.92 -6.63
N THR A 46 -6.80 7.64 -5.32
CA THR A 46 -7.88 7.89 -4.35
C THR A 46 -7.88 9.33 -3.84
N ASP A 47 -6.78 10.07 -4.01
CA ASP A 47 -6.64 11.44 -3.56
C ASP A 47 -7.32 12.47 -4.50
N PRO A 48 -7.67 13.67 -3.99
CA PRO A 48 -8.22 14.74 -4.81
C PRO A 48 -7.29 15.15 -5.96
N GLN A 49 -7.86 15.54 -7.10
CA GLN A 49 -7.09 15.97 -8.28
C GLN A 49 -6.12 17.13 -7.98
N GLU A 50 -6.50 18.07 -7.11
CA GLU A 50 -5.63 19.16 -6.68
C GLU A 50 -4.32 18.66 -6.04
N VAL A 51 -4.36 17.53 -5.32
CA VAL A 51 -3.17 16.91 -4.70
C VAL A 51 -2.27 16.28 -5.76
N GLN A 52 -2.88 15.67 -6.78
CA GLN A 52 -2.17 15.06 -7.90
C GLN A 52 -1.47 16.13 -8.76
N ASP A 53 -2.19 17.20 -9.10
CA ASP A 53 -1.69 18.35 -9.86
C ASP A 53 -0.51 19.03 -9.17
N ALA A 54 -0.50 19.03 -7.82
CA ALA A 54 0.59 19.61 -7.04
C ALA A 54 1.89 18.79 -7.10
N VAL A 55 1.81 17.47 -7.35
CA VAL A 55 2.96 16.55 -7.36
C VAL A 55 3.52 16.32 -8.77
N GLU A 56 2.69 16.32 -9.81
CA GLU A 56 3.12 16.20 -11.22
C GLU A 56 4.33 17.08 -11.61
N PRO A 57 4.38 18.39 -11.30
CA PRO A 57 5.50 19.25 -11.72
C PRO A 57 6.83 18.87 -11.06
N VAL A 58 6.80 18.17 -9.90
CA VAL A 58 8.01 17.69 -9.20
C VAL A 58 8.44 16.33 -9.76
N ALA A 59 7.50 15.45 -10.08
CA ALA A 59 7.80 14.13 -10.66
C ALA A 59 8.53 14.25 -12.02
N GLU A 60 8.08 15.17 -12.90
CA GLU A 60 8.73 15.41 -14.19
C GLU A 60 10.16 15.97 -14.06
N GLN A 61 10.42 16.78 -13.03
CA GLN A 61 11.74 17.36 -12.79
C GLN A 61 12.74 16.32 -12.27
N ASN A 62 12.29 15.42 -11.39
CA ASN A 62 13.13 14.31 -10.91
C ASN A 62 13.47 13.32 -12.02
N ALA A 63 12.51 12.97 -12.89
CA ALA A 63 12.74 12.09 -14.03
C ALA A 63 13.78 12.65 -15.04
N ARG A 64 13.90 13.98 -15.16
CA ARG A 64 14.93 14.63 -15.99
C ARG A 64 16.30 14.66 -15.32
N GLY A 65 16.35 14.73 -13.99
CA GLY A 65 17.59 14.70 -13.21
C GLY A 65 18.28 13.33 -13.21
N ASP A 66 17.51 12.25 -13.16
CA ASP A 66 18.01 10.87 -13.24
C ASP A 66 18.58 10.49 -14.62
N ALA A 67 18.11 11.14 -15.70
CA ALA A 67 18.60 10.92 -17.05
C ALA A 67 19.96 11.59 -17.32
N GLN A 68 20.30 12.68 -16.62
CA GLN A 68 21.56 13.41 -16.80
C GLN A 68 22.73 12.79 -16.02
N GLN A 69 22.46 12.09 -14.91
CA GLN A 69 23.51 11.42 -14.12
C GLN A 69 24.06 10.13 -14.76
N GLN A 70 23.45 9.64 -15.84
CA GLN A 70 23.90 8.44 -16.56
C GLN A 70 24.91 8.73 -17.69
N ASP A 71 25.16 10.00 -18.03
CA ASP A 71 26.06 10.41 -19.14
C ASP A 71 27.49 10.79 -18.68
N GLU A 72 27.71 11.08 -17.39
CA GLU A 72 29.00 11.57 -16.88
C GLU A 72 29.93 10.46 -16.34
N GLY A 73 29.61 9.20 -16.60
CA GLY A 73 30.41 8.03 -16.18
C GLY A 73 31.23 7.42 -17.32
N GLN A 74 32.30 8.09 -17.78
CA GLN A 74 33.41 7.48 -18.55
C GLN A 74 34.77 7.93 -18.01
#